data_AF-A0AA96UWQ4-F1
#
_entry.id   AF-A0AA96UWQ4-F1
#
_cell.length_a   1.000
_cell.length_b   1.000
_cell.length_c   1.000
_cell.angle_alpha   90.00
_cell.angle_beta   90.00
_cell.angle_gamma   90.00
#
_symmetry.space_group_name_H-M   'P 1'
#
loop_
_entity.id
_entity.type
_entity.pdbx_description
1 polymer ?
#
loop_
_entity_poly.entity_id
_entity_poly.type
_entity_poly.pdbx_seq_one_letter_code
_entity_poly.pdbx_strand_id
1 'polypeptide(L)'
;GFIVKVKKILECICVNCGRLKADISDPAFADKIRHVRDPKARMQVVWNFCKGKMICEPDEPRDDADGMENDEAKKGHGGCGAAQPQIRKEGLKLFVQYKRSKDEDEVCK
;
A
#
# COMPACT_ATOMS: atom_id res chain seq x y z
N GLY A 1 21.14 4.73 -12.69
CA GLY A 1 21.14 4.80 -11.21
C GLY A 1 19.84 4.27 -10.64
N PHE A 2 19.77 3.99 -9.33
CA PHE A 2 18.65 3.26 -8.70
C PHE A 2 17.59 4.15 -8.05
N ILE A 3 17.84 5.46 -7.92
CA ILE A 3 16.98 6.39 -7.16
C ILE A 3 15.51 6.36 -7.62
N VAL A 4 15.25 6.24 -8.92
CA VAL A 4 13.88 6.15 -9.46
C VAL A 4 13.21 4.84 -9.05
N LYS A 5 13.95 3.73 -9.01
CA LYS A 5 13.43 2.43 -8.60
C LYS A 5 13.17 2.38 -7.09
N VAL A 6 14.07 2.97 -6.29
CA VAL A 6 13.90 3.13 -4.83
C VAL A 6 12.64 3.95 -4.53
N LYS A 7 12.45 5.09 -5.22
CA LYS A 7 11.22 5.90 -5.10
C LYS A 7 9.96 5.06 -5.36
N LYS A 8 9.94 4.27 -6.45
CA LYS A 8 8.80 3.41 -6.77
C LYS A 8 8.54 2.35 -5.69
N ILE A 9 9.60 1.75 -5.14
CA ILE A 9 9.48 0.77 -4.04
C ILE A 9 8.84 1.43 -2.82
N LEU A 10 9.31 2.61 -2.41
CA LEU A 10 8.75 3.37 -1.29
C LEU A 10 7.28 3.76 -1.50
N GLU A 11 6.84 3.96 -2.75
CA GLU A 11 5.44 4.21 -3.07
C GLU A 11 4.57 2.94 -3.01
N CYS A 12 5.19 1.75 -3.12
CA CYS A 12 4.51 0.45 -3.05
C CYS A 12 4.27 -0.05 -1.62
N ILE A 13 5.22 0.21 -0.72
CA ILE A 13 5.21 -0.33 0.64
C ILE A 13 4.75 0.70 1.66
N CYS A 14 4.29 0.22 2.80
CA CYS A 14 4.03 1.05 3.97
C CYS A 14 5.35 1.58 4.53
N VAL A 15 5.48 2.90 4.68
CA VAL A 15 6.68 3.52 5.27
C VAL A 15 6.84 3.25 6.77
N ASN A 16 5.80 2.71 7.42
CA ASN A 16 5.79 2.40 8.85
C ASN A 16 6.07 0.91 9.12
N CYS A 17 5.30 -0.01 8.52
CA CYS A 17 5.43 -1.45 8.78
C CYS A 17 6.19 -2.23 7.69
N GLY A 18 6.57 -1.60 6.58
CA GLY A 18 7.33 -2.21 5.48
C GLY A 18 6.57 -3.19 4.59
N ARG A 19 5.29 -3.48 4.89
CA ARG A 19 4.44 -4.38 4.08
C ARG A 19 3.98 -3.73 2.79
N LEU A 20 3.71 -4.55 1.77
CA LEU A 20 3.10 -4.08 0.53
C LEU A 20 1.68 -3.58 0.82
N LYS A 21 1.30 -2.42 0.27
CA LYS A 21 -0.03 -1.82 0.52
C LYS A 21 -1.19 -2.56 -0.16
N ALA A 22 -0.90 -3.59 -0.95
CA ALA A 22 -1.86 -4.40 -1.67
C ALA A 22 -1.35 -5.83 -1.79
N ASP A 23 -2.25 -6.80 -1.83
CA ASP A 23 -1.95 -8.20 -2.00
C ASP A 23 -3.02 -8.89 -2.86
N ILE A 24 -2.91 -10.22 -3.02
CA ILE A 24 -3.83 -11.02 -3.82
C ILE A 24 -5.22 -11.20 -3.18
N SER A 25 -5.44 -10.70 -1.96
CA SER A 25 -6.78 -10.69 -1.35
C SER A 25 -7.71 -9.68 -2.03
N ASP A 26 -7.15 -8.61 -2.60
CA ASP A 26 -7.85 -7.64 -3.46
C ASP A 26 -7.96 -8.18 -4.90
N PRO A 27 -9.17 -8.52 -5.38
CA PRO A 27 -9.36 -9.06 -6.73
C PRO A 27 -8.86 -8.12 -7.83
N ALA A 28 -9.00 -6.80 -7.63
CA ALA A 28 -8.56 -5.81 -8.61
C ALA A 28 -7.04 -5.73 -8.70
N PHE A 29 -6.32 -6.03 -7.62
CA PHE A 29 -4.87 -6.20 -7.66
C PHE A 29 -4.49 -7.54 -8.28
N ALA A 30 -5.12 -8.63 -7.83
CA ALA A 30 -4.85 -9.99 -8.28
C ALA A 30 -4.96 -10.11 -9.81
N ASP A 31 -6.06 -9.61 -10.40
CA ASP A 31 -6.30 -9.67 -11.84
C ASP A 31 -5.22 -8.93 -12.64
N LYS A 32 -4.73 -7.79 -12.13
CA LYS A 32 -3.68 -7.01 -12.78
C LYS A 32 -2.34 -7.71 -12.77
N ILE A 33 -2.01 -8.47 -11.74
CA ILE A 33 -0.69 -9.12 -11.62
C ILE A 33 -0.68 -10.56 -12.15
N ARG A 34 -1.83 -11.25 -12.15
CA ARG A 34 -1.96 -12.69 -12.45
C ARG A 34 -1.28 -13.11 -13.75
N HIS A 35 -1.43 -12.31 -14.81
CA HIS A 35 -0.94 -12.65 -16.15
C HIS A 35 0.42 -12.01 -16.49
N VAL A 36 1.01 -11.22 -15.57
CA VAL A 36 2.24 -10.47 -15.85
C VAL A 36 3.47 -11.27 -15.42
N ARG A 37 4.07 -11.98 -16.38
CA ARG A 37 5.25 -12.82 -16.14
C ARG A 37 6.56 -12.02 -16.12
N ASP A 38 6.67 -10.99 -16.94
CA ASP A 38 7.89 -10.15 -17.00
C ASP A 38 8.06 -9.36 -15.68
N PRO A 39 9.18 -9.53 -14.94
CA PRO A 39 9.37 -8.88 -13.65
C PRO A 39 9.39 -7.35 -13.73
N LYS A 40 9.86 -6.78 -14.85
CA LYS A 40 9.96 -5.33 -15.04
C LYS A 40 8.56 -4.73 -15.26
N ALA A 41 7.73 -5.37 -16.08
CA ALA A 41 6.33 -5.03 -16.28
C ALA A 41 5.53 -5.23 -14.99
N ARG A 42 5.74 -6.33 -14.27
CA ARG A 42 5.07 -6.61 -12.99
C ARG A 42 5.31 -5.50 -11.98
N MET A 43 6.56 -5.03 -11.85
CA MET A 43 6.89 -3.91 -10.98
C MET A 43 6.14 -2.62 -11.34
N GLN A 44 5.99 -2.32 -12.63
CA GLN A 44 5.25 -1.13 -13.09
C GLN A 44 3.76 -1.25 -12.75
N VAL A 45 3.18 -2.43 -12.92
CA VAL A 45 1.77 -2.72 -12.59
C VAL A 45 1.53 -2.59 -11.09
N VAL A 46 2.36 -3.22 -10.26
CA VAL A 46 2.28 -3.12 -8.79
C VAL A 46 2.40 -1.66 -8.35
N TRP A 47 3.40 -0.93 -8.86
CA TRP A 47 3.59 0.48 -8.52
C TRP A 47 2.40 1.36 -8.92
N ASN A 48 1.83 1.15 -10.11
CA ASN A 48 0.66 1.89 -10.55
C ASN A 48 -0.56 1.67 -9.65
N PHE A 49 -0.69 0.49 -9.07
CA PHE A 49 -1.74 0.17 -8.12
C PHE A 49 -1.47 0.80 -6.73
N CYS A 50 -0.30 0.54 -6.15
CA CYS A 50 -0.01 0.92 -4.77
C CYS A 50 0.23 2.43 -4.57
N LYS A 51 0.69 3.17 -5.59
CA LYS A 51 0.98 4.61 -5.46
C LYS A 51 -0.25 5.45 -5.12
N GLY A 52 -1.46 4.95 -5.41
CA GLY A 52 -2.73 5.61 -5.08
C GLY A 52 -3.21 5.33 -3.66
N LYS A 53 -2.67 4.31 -2.99
CA LYS A 53 -3.06 3.95 -1.62
C LYS A 53 -2.37 4.86 -0.60
N MET A 54 -3.18 5.74 -0.01
CA MET A 54 -2.76 6.75 0.98
C MET A 54 -2.96 6.28 2.43
N ILE A 55 -3.45 5.07 2.65
CA ILE A 55 -3.60 4.43 3.96
C ILE A 55 -3.09 3.00 3.85
N CYS A 56 -2.38 2.50 4.87
CA CYS A 56 -2.04 1.10 5.00
C CYS A 56 -3.23 0.36 5.62
N GLU A 57 -4.14 -0.14 4.79
CA GLU A 57 -5.42 -0.72 5.23
C GLU A 57 -5.19 -1.88 6.22
N PRO A 58 -5.74 -1.83 7.45
CA PRO A 58 -5.69 -2.97 8.36
C PRO A 58 -6.61 -4.08 7.84
N ASP A 59 -6.39 -5.31 8.31
CA ASP A 59 -7.33 -6.39 8.05
C ASP A 59 -8.63 -6.15 8.82
N GLU A 60 -9.76 -6.49 8.22
CA GLU A 60 -11.04 -6.48 8.93
C GLU A 60 -10.97 -7.49 10.10
N PRO A 61 -11.39 -7.10 11.32
CA PRO A 61 -11.50 -8.04 12.42
C PRO A 61 -12.52 -9.11 12.03
N ARG A 62 -12.17 -10.38 12.26
CA ARG A 62 -13.12 -11.48 12.10
C ARG A 62 -14.16 -11.37 13.21
N ASP A 63 -15.44 -11.26 12.84
CA ASP A 63 -16.52 -11.52 13.80
C ASP A 63 -16.51 -13.02 14.10
N ASP A 64 -16.05 -13.39 15.30
CA ASP A 64 -16.04 -14.75 15.84
C ASP A 64 -17.46 -15.22 16.22
N ALA A 65 -18.45 -15.04 15.33
CA ALA A 65 -19.86 -15.29 15.63
C ALA A 65 -20.48 -16.52 14.93
N ASP A 66 -19.77 -17.22 14.04
CA ASP A 66 -20.32 -18.43 13.40
C ASP A 66 -19.28 -19.55 13.29
N GLY A 67 -19.43 -20.52 14.20
CA GLY A 67 -18.66 -21.75 14.25
C GLY A 67 -18.98 -22.70 13.12
N MET A 68 -18.49 -22.41 11.92
CA MET A 68 -18.43 -23.38 10.82
C MET A 68 -16.98 -23.59 10.38
N GLU A 69 -16.49 -24.78 10.69
CA GLU A 69 -15.29 -25.40 10.11
C GLU A 69 -15.42 -25.45 8.58
N ASN A 70 -14.88 -24.44 7.87
CA ASN A 70 -14.64 -24.53 6.43
C ASN A 70 -13.55 -23.53 5.98
N ASP A 71 -12.45 -24.08 5.50
CA ASP A 71 -11.50 -23.58 4.49
C ASP A 71 -11.04 -22.11 4.53
N GLU A 72 -9.75 -21.92 4.81
CA GLU A 72 -8.94 -20.75 4.44
C GLU A 72 -9.63 -19.38 4.45
N ALA A 73 -10.09 -18.94 5.63
CA ALA A 73 -10.49 -17.55 5.83
C ALA A 73 -9.37 -16.63 5.35
N LYS A 74 -9.57 -15.99 4.18
CA LYS A 74 -8.58 -15.20 3.45
C LYS A 74 -7.95 -14.20 4.41
N LYS A 75 -6.72 -14.47 4.86
CA LYS A 75 -5.90 -13.50 5.61
C LYS A 75 -5.77 -12.29 4.70
N GLY A 76 -6.19 -11.13 5.17
CA GLY A 76 -5.90 -9.89 4.46
C GLY A 76 -4.41 -9.59 4.48
N HIS A 77 -4.03 -8.50 3.82
CA HIS A 77 -2.63 -8.09 3.65
C HIS A 77 -1.91 -7.66 4.95
N GLY A 78 -2.63 -7.44 6.06
CA GLY A 78 -2.08 -7.18 7.38
C GLY A 78 -1.48 -5.78 7.54
N GLY A 79 -2.15 -4.74 7.03
CA GLY A 79 -1.69 -3.36 7.18
C GLY A 79 -1.84 -2.81 8.61
N CYS A 80 -1.21 -1.65 8.87
CA CYS A 80 -1.09 -1.08 10.21
C CYS A 80 -1.90 0.20 10.45
N GLY A 81 -2.81 0.57 9.54
CA GLY A 81 -3.65 1.78 9.61
C GLY A 81 -2.94 3.10 9.32
N ALA A 82 -1.61 3.12 9.24
CA ALA A 82 -0.85 4.36 9.09
C ALA A 82 -1.13 5.07 7.75
N ALA A 83 -1.32 6.39 7.80
CA ALA A 83 -1.36 7.25 6.62
C ALA A 83 -0.05 7.13 5.83
N GLN A 84 -0.16 7.16 4.51
CA GLN A 84 0.96 6.98 3.60
C GLN A 84 1.31 8.30 2.92
N PRO A 85 2.59 8.69 2.89
CA PRO A 85 3.01 9.95 2.31
C PRO A 85 3.20 9.86 0.79
N GLN A 86 3.23 11.02 0.13
CA GLN A 86 3.71 11.15 -1.24
C GLN A 86 5.24 11.25 -1.25
N ILE A 87 5.90 10.45 -2.08
CA ILE A 87 7.35 10.49 -2.24
C ILE A 87 7.72 11.44 -3.39
N ARG A 88 8.48 12.50 -3.11
CA ARG A 88 8.97 13.48 -4.09
C ARG A 88 10.48 13.29 -4.28
N LYS A 89 10.98 13.52 -5.51
CA LYS A 89 12.42 13.44 -5.83
C LYS A 89 12.91 14.82 -6.23
N GLU A 90 14.00 15.27 -5.60
CA GLU A 90 14.69 16.50 -5.96
C GLU A 90 16.19 16.21 -6.06
N GLY A 91 16.73 16.22 -7.28
CA GLY A 91 18.12 15.82 -7.53
C GLY A 91 18.42 14.41 -7.02
N LEU A 92 19.25 14.32 -5.97
CA LEU A 92 19.65 13.08 -5.31
C LEU A 92 18.91 12.81 -3.98
N LYS A 93 17.95 13.66 -3.60
CA LYS A 93 17.17 13.54 -2.37
C LYS A 93 15.76 13.01 -2.67
N LEU A 94 15.22 12.28 -1.70
CA LEU A 94 13.81 11.87 -1.66
C LEU A 94 13.15 12.52 -0.44
N PHE A 95 12.01 13.16 -0.66
CA PHE A 95 11.23 13.82 0.37
C PHE A 95 9.90 13.10 0.56
N VAL A 96 9.45 13.08 1.81
CA VAL A 96 8.22 12.45 2.26
C VAL A 96 7.23 13.56 2.61
N GLN A 97 6.08 13.60 1.94
CA GLN A 97 5.06 14.62 2.17
C GLN A 97 3.74 13.97 2.57
N TYR A 98 3.30 14.20 3.81
CA TYR A 98 1.95 13.83 4.25
C TYR A 98 0.98 14.91 3.81
N LYS A 99 -0.16 14.52 3.22
CA LYS A 99 -1.26 15.45 3.01
C LYS A 99 -1.94 15.66 4.36
N ARG A 100 -1.95 16.89 4.87
CA ARG A 100 -2.79 17.25 6.01
C ARG A 100 -4.27 17.15 5.60
N SER A 101 -5.07 16.52 6.43
CA SER A 101 -6.52 16.58 6.32
C SER A 101 -6.96 17.99 6.71
N LYS A 102 -8.02 18.53 6.08
CA LYS A 102 -8.52 19.89 6.34
C LYS A 102 -8.92 20.14 7.80
N ASP A 103 -9.15 19.10 8.58
CA ASP A 103 -9.56 19.20 9.99
C ASP A 103 -8.42 19.51 10.97
N GLU A 104 -7.14 19.38 10.57
CA GLU A 104 -6.01 19.70 11.45
C GLU A 104 -5.63 21.19 11.48
N ASP A 105 -6.23 22.02 10.61
CA ASP A 105 -5.96 23.46 10.55
C ASP A 105 -6.80 24.30 11.55
N GLU A 106 -7.77 23.70 12.27
CA GLU A 106 -8.56 24.40 13.31
C GLU A 106 -7.90 24.40 14.71
N VAL A 107 -6.97 23.49 14.99
CA VAL A 107 -6.29 23.38 16.31
C VAL A 107 -5.02 24.24 16.40
N CYS A 108 -4.64 24.94 15.33
CA CYS A 108 -3.45 25.80 15.29
C CYS A 108 -3.77 27.26 14.92
N LYS A 109 -4.90 27.77 15.40
CA LYS A 109 -5.19 29.22 15.45
C LYS A 109 -5.35 29.68 16.88
#